data_AF-A0A841BYE0-F1
#
_entry.id   AF-A0A841BYE0-F1
#
_cell.length_a   1.000
_cell.length_b   1.000
_cell.length_c   1.000
_cell.angle_alpha   90.00
_cell.angle_beta   90.00
_cell.angle_gamma   90.00
#
_symmetry.space_group_name_H-M   'P 1'
#
loop_
_entity.id
_entity.type
_entity.pdbx_description
1 polymer ?
#
loop_
_entity_poly.entity_id
_entity_poly.type
_entity_poly.pdbx_seq_one_letter_code
_entity_poly.pdbx_strand_id
1 'polypeptide(L)'
;MAVVRRPPTINRQVVAVAPKQADAEHDNETTVAVPRTPDDAETAASPTPAAHLWAMLLGLGLAAAGLWGGYLITVYNPATAFDAGSEMSIFAGLVVVTAAVERFMEPFTRWMPGRAAQQRYDWALAAMENGVGSTVAAAKAKAERDQARADKGIITWGLATGVSTALAASGGFYLLRMLSATPTTWDGVPAFIDALVTGLVIGSGTKPVHDLISRAQPIPKDEK
;
A
#
# COMPACT_ATOMS: atom_id res chain seq x y z
N MET A 1 50.76 31.80 2.30
CA MET A 1 50.39 31.66 3.73
C MET A 1 49.02 30.99 3.79
N ALA A 2 48.96 29.70 4.13
CA ALA A 2 47.72 28.94 4.19
C ALA A 2 47.14 28.96 5.62
N VAL A 3 45.94 29.53 5.76
CA VAL A 3 45.22 29.59 7.04
C VAL A 3 44.55 28.25 7.28
N VAL A 4 45.15 27.43 8.15
CA VAL A 4 44.58 26.16 8.63
C VAL A 4 43.47 26.49 9.63
N ARG A 5 42.21 26.35 9.23
CA ARG A 5 41.05 26.45 10.14
C ARG A 5 40.92 25.16 10.93
N ARG A 6 41.05 25.24 12.26
CA ARG A 6 40.78 24.12 13.16
C ARG A 6 39.26 23.89 13.29
N PRO A 7 38.80 22.64 13.33
CA PRO A 7 37.40 22.32 13.57
C PRO A 7 37.01 22.62 15.03
N PRO A 8 35.74 22.98 15.29
CA PRO A 8 35.24 23.25 16.64
C PRO A 8 35.19 21.97 17.47
N THR A 9 35.78 22.03 18.66
CA THR A 9 35.71 20.98 19.68
C THR A 9 34.29 20.93 20.24
N ILE A 10 33.55 19.86 19.91
CA ILE A 10 32.23 19.60 20.50
C ILE A 10 32.44 19.15 21.94
N ASN A 11 32.16 20.05 22.89
CA ASN A 11 32.24 19.78 24.32
C ASN A 11 31.02 18.96 24.74
N ARG A 12 31.16 17.63 24.73
CA ARG A 12 30.12 16.69 25.18
C ARG A 12 30.09 16.72 26.71
N GLN A 13 29.26 17.60 27.29
CA GLN A 13 28.95 17.52 28.72
C GLN A 13 28.18 16.22 28.97
N VAL A 14 28.88 15.25 29.55
CA VAL A 14 28.27 14.05 30.12
C VAL A 14 27.57 14.48 31.40
N VAL A 15 26.26 14.66 31.35
CA VAL A 15 25.45 14.84 32.55
C VAL A 15 25.43 13.49 33.27
N ALA A 16 26.20 13.39 34.35
CA ALA A 16 26.17 12.24 35.25
C ALA A 16 24.79 12.20 35.93
N VAL A 17 23.97 11.21 35.54
CA VAL A 17 22.72 10.90 36.24
C VAL A 17 23.10 10.22 37.55
N ALA A 18 22.76 10.87 38.67
CA ALA A 18 23.01 10.35 40.00
C ALA A 18 22.25 9.03 40.23
N PRO A 19 22.85 8.02 40.89
CA PRO A 19 22.14 6.82 41.29
C PRO A 19 21.11 7.18 42.36
N LYS A 20 19.84 6.98 42.04
CA LYS A 20 18.72 7.13 42.98
C LYS A 20 18.85 6.05 44.04
N GLN A 21 19.22 6.47 45.26
CA GLN A 21 19.30 5.61 46.44
C GLN A 21 17.98 4.89 46.68
N ALA A 22 18.10 3.60 46.98
CA ALA A 22 17.05 2.76 47.50
C ALA A 22 16.70 3.23 48.91
N ASP A 23 15.41 3.46 49.15
CA ASP A 23 14.84 3.40 50.49
C ASP A 23 13.60 2.52 50.45
N ALA A 24 13.54 1.71 51.49
CA ALA A 24 12.73 0.53 51.64
C ALA A 24 11.28 0.85 52.03
N GLU A 25 10.41 -0.10 51.67
CA GLU A 25 9.38 -0.63 52.54
C GLU A 25 8.30 0.34 53.03
N HIS A 26 7.18 0.39 52.29
CA HIS A 26 5.86 0.36 52.89
C HIS A 26 4.83 -0.26 51.93
N ASP A 27 4.17 -1.28 52.46
CA ASP A 27 2.79 -1.71 52.23
C ASP A 27 2.47 -2.40 50.90
N ASN A 28 2.51 -3.73 50.99
CA ASN A 28 2.00 -4.71 50.05
C ASN A 28 0.45 -4.65 50.01
N GLU A 29 -0.12 -3.57 49.46
CA GLU A 29 -1.44 -3.64 48.86
C GLU A 29 -1.28 -4.25 47.48
N THR A 30 -1.59 -5.54 47.39
CA THR A 30 -1.86 -6.22 46.10
C THR A 30 -3.13 -5.61 45.52
N THR A 31 -3.05 -4.38 45.00
CA THR A 31 -4.02 -3.85 44.06
C THR A 31 -3.84 -4.68 42.80
N VAL A 32 -4.65 -5.72 42.64
CA VAL A 32 -4.78 -6.43 41.37
C VAL A 32 -5.09 -5.34 40.34
N ALA A 33 -4.10 -5.04 39.49
CA ALA A 33 -4.29 -4.17 38.35
C ALA A 33 -5.35 -4.87 37.48
N VAL A 34 -6.60 -4.45 37.63
CA VAL A 34 -7.66 -4.84 36.71
C VAL A 34 -7.11 -4.47 35.33
N PRO A 35 -6.94 -5.44 34.41
CA PRO A 35 -6.58 -5.12 33.04
C PRO A 35 -7.62 -4.12 32.57
N ARG A 36 -7.22 -2.86 32.35
CA ARG A 36 -8.07 -1.96 31.59
C ARG A 36 -8.18 -2.62 30.23
N THR A 37 -9.34 -3.21 29.95
CA THR A 37 -9.78 -3.44 28.58
C THR A 37 -9.50 -2.11 27.87
N PRO A 38 -8.66 -2.08 26.82
CA PRO A 38 -8.56 -0.88 26.01
C PRO A 38 -9.99 -0.50 25.66
N ASP A 39 -10.40 0.73 25.97
CA ASP A 39 -11.73 1.20 25.62
C ASP A 39 -11.91 0.97 24.11
N ASP A 40 -12.71 -0.03 23.73
CA ASP A 40 -12.96 -0.44 22.34
C ASP A 40 -13.55 0.71 21.49
N ALA A 41 -13.87 1.84 22.12
CA ALA A 41 -14.28 3.10 21.51
C ALA A 41 -13.12 3.92 20.89
N GLU A 42 -11.87 3.69 21.28
CA GLU A 42 -10.70 4.48 20.81
C GLU A 42 -9.99 3.87 19.60
N THR A 43 -10.65 2.93 18.91
CA THR A 43 -10.22 2.40 17.61
C THR A 43 -11.27 2.62 16.52
N ALA A 44 -12.12 3.64 16.65
CA ALA A 44 -12.83 4.19 15.51
C ALA A 44 -11.80 4.83 14.57
N ALA A 45 -11.26 4.02 13.63
CA ALA A 45 -10.37 4.48 12.59
C ALA A 45 -11.01 5.72 11.95
N SER A 46 -10.35 6.87 12.09
CA SER A 46 -10.84 8.10 11.50
C SER A 46 -11.12 7.85 10.01
N PRO A 47 -12.25 8.35 9.46
CA PRO A 47 -12.59 8.11 8.06
C PRO A 47 -11.39 8.45 7.17
N THR A 48 -10.94 7.50 6.36
CA THR A 48 -9.85 7.77 5.42
C THR A 48 -10.34 8.87 4.48
N PRO A 49 -9.59 9.97 4.29
CA PRO A 49 -10.03 11.05 3.43
C PRO A 49 -10.24 10.53 2.00
N ALA A 50 -11.27 11.04 1.33
CA ALA A 50 -11.51 10.73 -0.08
C ALA A 50 -10.33 11.25 -0.92
N ALA A 51 -9.91 10.47 -1.92
CA ALA A 51 -8.91 10.94 -2.88
C ALA A 51 -9.37 12.22 -3.57
N HIS A 52 -8.44 13.06 -3.99
CA HIS A 52 -8.77 14.25 -4.77
C HIS A 52 -9.39 13.85 -6.11
N LEU A 53 -10.29 14.70 -6.62
CA LEU A 53 -10.96 14.49 -7.90
C LEU A 53 -9.97 14.26 -9.05
N TRP A 54 -8.84 14.99 -9.08
CA TRP A 54 -7.82 14.82 -10.12
C TRP A 54 -7.18 13.42 -10.09
N ALA A 55 -6.95 12.87 -8.89
CA ALA A 55 -6.38 11.53 -8.72
C ALA A 55 -7.40 10.45 -9.14
N MET A 56 -8.69 10.69 -8.85
CA MET A 56 -9.79 9.84 -9.34
C MET A 56 -9.87 9.85 -10.87
N LEU A 57 -9.85 11.02 -11.50
CA LEU A 57 -9.87 11.16 -12.95
C LEU A 57 -8.65 10.50 -13.60
N LEU A 58 -7.47 10.64 -13.00
CA LEU A 58 -6.26 9.99 -13.49
C LEU A 58 -6.35 8.46 -13.36
N GLY A 59 -6.78 7.95 -12.22
CA GLY A 59 -6.96 6.51 -11.99
C GLY A 59 -7.98 5.89 -12.95
N LEU A 60 -9.14 6.52 -13.11
CA LEU A 60 -10.15 6.08 -14.07
C LEU A 60 -9.65 6.20 -15.52
N GLY A 61 -8.91 7.26 -15.84
CA GLY A 61 -8.29 7.45 -17.15
C GLY A 61 -7.30 6.33 -17.50
N LEU A 62 -6.48 5.90 -16.54
CA LEU A 62 -5.54 4.78 -16.71
C LEU A 62 -6.28 3.44 -16.92
N ALA A 63 -7.34 3.19 -16.16
CA ALA A 63 -8.17 2.00 -16.35
C ALA A 63 -8.87 2.00 -17.73
N ALA A 64 -9.42 3.15 -18.14
CA ALA A 64 -10.05 3.33 -19.45
C ALA A 64 -9.03 3.17 -20.60
N ALA A 65 -7.80 3.67 -20.43
CA ALA A 65 -6.72 3.45 -21.39
C ALA A 65 -6.36 1.96 -21.52
N GLY A 66 -6.35 1.21 -20.41
CA GLY A 66 -6.18 -0.24 -20.43
C GLY A 66 -7.33 -0.98 -21.10
N LEU A 67 -8.58 -0.56 -20.88
CA LEU A 67 -9.75 -1.09 -21.59
C LEU A 67 -9.62 -0.86 -23.11
N TRP A 68 -9.26 0.36 -23.52
CA TRP A 68 -9.04 0.69 -24.92
C TRP A 68 -7.90 -0.13 -25.53
N GLY A 69 -6.78 -0.25 -24.83
CA GLY A 69 -5.66 -1.11 -25.23
C GLY A 69 -6.08 -2.58 -25.36
N GLY A 70 -6.84 -3.10 -24.39
CA GLY A 70 -7.40 -4.44 -24.42
C GLY A 70 -8.33 -4.66 -25.61
N TYR A 71 -9.21 -3.70 -25.90
CA TYR A 71 -10.05 -3.72 -27.10
C TYR A 71 -9.22 -3.84 -28.38
N LEU A 72 -8.22 -2.96 -28.55
CA LEU A 72 -7.34 -3.00 -29.73
C LEU A 72 -6.61 -4.34 -29.84
N ILE A 73 -6.09 -4.87 -28.73
CA ILE A 73 -5.45 -6.20 -28.69
C ILE A 73 -6.43 -7.27 -29.17
N THR A 74 -7.66 -7.29 -28.63
CA THR A 74 -8.64 -8.32 -29.03
C THR A 74 -9.07 -8.22 -30.49
N VAL A 75 -9.07 -7.02 -31.09
CA VAL A 75 -9.43 -6.81 -32.49
C VAL A 75 -8.29 -7.24 -33.43
N TYR A 76 -7.06 -6.86 -33.12
CA TYR A 76 -5.91 -7.09 -34.01
C TYR A 76 -5.19 -8.42 -33.76
N ASN A 77 -5.27 -8.95 -32.55
CA ASN A 77 -4.62 -10.19 -32.14
C ASN A 77 -5.50 -10.93 -31.12
N PRO A 78 -6.63 -11.54 -31.58
CA PRO A 78 -7.52 -12.25 -30.68
C PRO A 78 -6.80 -13.46 -30.07
N ALA A 79 -6.45 -13.36 -28.80
CA ALA A 79 -5.90 -14.48 -28.04
C ALA A 79 -6.99 -15.54 -27.80
N THR A 80 -6.63 -16.81 -27.98
CA THR A 80 -7.47 -17.93 -27.55
C THR A 80 -7.62 -17.91 -26.04
N ALA A 81 -8.83 -18.09 -25.52
CA ALA A 81 -9.06 -18.13 -24.09
C ALA A 81 -8.22 -19.25 -23.45
N PHE A 82 -7.54 -18.94 -22.34
CA PHE A 82 -6.80 -19.92 -21.57
C PHE A 82 -7.78 -20.89 -20.90
N ASP A 83 -7.60 -22.19 -21.13
CA ASP A 83 -8.40 -23.23 -20.51
C ASP A 83 -7.76 -23.66 -19.18
N ALA A 84 -8.39 -23.29 -18.07
CA ALA A 84 -7.92 -23.65 -16.75
C ALA A 84 -8.55 -24.99 -16.34
N GLY A 85 -7.73 -26.04 -16.24
CA GLY A 85 -8.22 -27.39 -15.91
C GLY A 85 -8.86 -27.56 -14.51
N SER A 86 -8.86 -26.52 -13.66
CA SER A 86 -9.58 -26.51 -12.37
C SER A 86 -9.75 -25.10 -11.83
N GLU A 87 -10.72 -24.90 -10.93
CA GLU A 87 -10.91 -23.64 -10.17
C GLU A 87 -9.66 -23.23 -9.39
N MET A 88 -8.93 -24.22 -8.84
CA MET A 88 -7.68 -23.97 -8.12
C MET A 88 -6.59 -23.40 -9.04
N SER A 89 -6.52 -23.87 -10.30
CA SER A 89 -5.60 -23.33 -11.30
C SER A 89 -5.94 -21.89 -11.68
N ILE A 90 -7.23 -21.54 -11.77
CA ILE A 90 -7.68 -20.16 -12.02
C ILE A 90 -7.23 -19.26 -10.86
N PHE A 91 -7.50 -19.67 -9.62
CA PHE A 91 -7.09 -18.91 -8.43
C PHE A 91 -5.57 -18.73 -8.36
N ALA A 92 -4.80 -19.81 -8.55
CA ALA A 92 -3.34 -19.74 -8.55
C ALA A 92 -2.82 -18.82 -9.66
N GLY A 93 -3.40 -18.88 -10.86
CA GLY A 93 -3.08 -17.99 -11.98
C GLY A 93 -3.33 -16.52 -11.62
N LEU A 94 -4.50 -16.19 -11.05
CA LEU A 94 -4.82 -14.84 -10.59
C LEU A 94 -3.83 -14.33 -9.56
N VAL A 95 -3.44 -15.16 -8.58
CA VAL A 95 -2.46 -14.78 -7.55
C VAL A 95 -1.09 -14.48 -8.18
N VAL A 96 -0.61 -15.35 -9.06
CA VAL A 96 0.68 -15.18 -9.75
C VAL A 96 0.68 -13.92 -10.62
N VAL A 97 -0.37 -13.71 -11.41
CA VAL A 97 -0.49 -12.50 -12.24
C VAL A 97 -0.58 -11.24 -11.38
N THR A 98 -1.33 -11.28 -10.27
CA THR A 98 -1.41 -10.14 -9.33
C THR A 98 -0.05 -9.81 -8.74
N ALA A 99 0.72 -10.81 -8.30
CA ALA A 99 2.07 -10.61 -7.80
C ALA A 99 3.03 -10.09 -8.89
N ALA A 100 2.91 -10.58 -10.13
CA ALA A 100 3.71 -10.09 -11.25
C ALA A 100 3.39 -8.62 -11.58
N VAL A 101 2.12 -8.23 -11.57
CA VAL A 101 1.68 -6.83 -11.75
C VAL A 101 2.20 -5.95 -10.62
N GLU A 102 2.16 -6.42 -9.36
CA GLU A 102 2.74 -5.69 -8.24
C GLU A 102 4.23 -5.39 -8.47
N ARG A 103 5.01 -6.40 -8.87
CA ARG A 103 6.45 -6.25 -9.19
C ARG A 103 6.69 -5.31 -10.35
N PHE A 104 5.87 -5.38 -11.40
CA PHE A 104 5.94 -4.46 -12.54
C PHE A 104 5.68 -3.01 -12.13
N MET A 105 4.83 -2.77 -11.13
CA MET A 105 4.44 -1.44 -10.68
C MET A 105 5.42 -0.78 -9.70
N GLU A 106 6.26 -1.55 -9.01
CA GLU A 106 7.27 -1.04 -8.07
C GLU A 106 8.09 0.16 -8.59
N PRO A 107 8.70 0.12 -9.80
CA PRO A 107 9.47 1.25 -10.32
C PRO A 107 8.62 2.52 -10.48
N PHE A 108 7.37 2.39 -10.90
CA PHE A 108 6.46 3.52 -11.11
C PHE A 108 6.02 4.16 -9.80
N THR A 109 5.92 3.37 -8.71
CA THR A 109 5.55 3.89 -7.39
C THR A 109 6.55 4.91 -6.84
N ARG A 110 7.77 4.94 -7.39
CA ARG A 110 8.81 5.91 -7.00
C ARG A 110 8.53 7.32 -7.50
N TRP A 111 7.73 7.48 -8.55
CA TRP A 111 7.35 8.78 -9.11
C TRP A 111 6.01 9.28 -8.59
N MET A 112 5.31 8.50 -7.77
CA MET A 112 4.01 8.88 -7.23
C MET A 112 4.12 9.92 -6.10
N PRO A 113 3.10 10.78 -5.94
CA PRO A 113 3.05 11.77 -4.88
C PRO A 113 3.01 11.11 -3.48
N GLY A 114 3.41 11.87 -2.46
CA GLY A 114 3.28 11.49 -1.05
C GLY A 114 4.57 11.38 -0.25
N ARG A 115 5.74 11.29 -0.88
CA ARG A 115 7.04 11.26 -0.15
C ARG A 115 7.27 12.54 0.67
N ALA A 116 7.02 13.69 0.07
CA ALA A 116 7.15 14.97 0.78
C ALA A 116 6.15 15.10 1.93
N ALA A 117 4.92 14.61 1.77
CA ALA A 117 3.90 14.61 2.82
C ALA A 117 4.29 13.68 3.99
N GLN A 118 4.86 12.50 3.68
CA GLN A 118 5.40 11.60 4.70
C GLN A 118 6.56 12.25 5.47
N GLN A 119 7.53 12.85 4.77
CA GLN A 119 8.65 13.54 5.41
C GLN A 119 8.20 14.67 6.33
N ARG A 120 7.21 15.47 5.91
CA ARG A 120 6.62 16.54 6.75
C ARG A 120 5.95 15.97 8.00
N TYR A 121 5.24 14.85 7.87
CA TYR A 121 4.63 14.16 9.01
C TYR A 121 5.69 13.66 10.00
N ASP A 122 6.73 13.00 9.49
CA ASP A 122 7.82 12.46 10.33
C ASP A 122 8.57 13.60 11.05
N TRP A 123 8.80 14.73 10.36
CA TRP A 123 9.42 15.93 10.97
C TRP A 123 8.52 16.57 12.02
N ALA A 124 7.21 16.68 11.77
CA ALA A 124 6.28 17.24 12.74
C ALA A 124 6.17 16.36 14.00
N LEU A 125 6.22 15.04 13.83
CA LEU A 125 6.23 14.09 14.94
C LEU A 125 7.53 14.20 15.76
N ALA A 126 8.69 14.23 15.09
CA ALA A 126 9.97 14.42 15.77
C ALA A 126 10.05 15.78 16.49
N ALA A 127 9.49 16.85 15.92
CA ALA A 127 9.43 18.15 16.59
C ALA A 127 8.58 18.10 17.87
N MET A 128 7.45 17.38 17.84
CA MET A 128 6.62 17.16 19.04
C MET A 128 7.36 16.38 20.12
N GLU A 129 8.04 15.30 19.75
CA GLU A 129 8.83 14.48 20.69
C GLU A 129 9.96 15.29 21.34
N ASN A 130 10.54 16.26 20.61
CA ASN A 130 11.55 17.17 21.12
C ASN A 130 10.99 18.38 21.90
N GLY A 131 9.66 18.45 22.11
CA GLY A 131 9.02 19.54 22.85
C GLY A 131 9.01 20.91 22.14
N VAL A 132 9.43 20.96 20.87
CA VAL A 132 9.47 22.19 20.04
C VAL A 132 8.33 22.25 19.03
N GLY A 133 7.56 21.16 18.89
CA GLY A 133 6.44 21.03 17.96
C GLY A 133 5.07 21.30 18.57
N SER A 134 4.06 21.38 17.70
CA SER A 134 2.65 21.54 18.08
C SER A 134 1.83 20.34 17.63
N THR A 135 0.89 19.89 18.47
CA THR A 135 -0.10 18.87 18.14
C THR A 135 -0.90 19.22 16.89
N VAL A 136 -1.21 20.51 16.69
CA VAL A 136 -1.93 21.02 15.51
C VAL A 136 -1.09 20.83 14.24
N ALA A 137 0.22 21.07 14.30
CA ALA A 137 1.11 20.90 13.17
C ALA A 137 1.23 19.43 12.76
N ALA A 138 1.36 18.52 13.72
CA ALA A 138 1.39 17.08 13.44
C ALA A 138 0.05 16.56 12.91
N ALA A 139 -1.08 17.04 13.45
CA ALA A 139 -2.41 16.69 12.96
C ALA A 139 -2.60 17.12 11.50
N LYS A 140 -2.17 18.33 11.13
CA LYS A 140 -2.21 18.81 9.74
C LYS A 140 -1.32 17.98 8.83
N ALA A 141 -0.08 17.70 9.24
CA ALA A 141 0.83 16.88 8.45
C ALA A 141 0.32 15.44 8.27
N LYS A 142 -0.37 14.90 9.28
CA LYS A 142 -1.05 13.60 9.20
C LYS A 142 -2.16 13.62 8.14
N ALA A 143 -3.01 14.65 8.15
CA ALA A 143 -4.06 14.80 7.15
C ALA A 143 -3.49 14.92 5.72
N GLU A 144 -2.42 15.69 5.52
CA GLU A 144 -1.73 15.79 4.22
C GLU A 144 -1.17 14.44 3.75
N ARG A 145 -0.57 13.67 4.67
CA ARG A 145 -0.06 12.32 4.39
C ARG A 145 -1.19 11.36 4.02
N ASP A 146 -2.28 11.35 4.78
CA ASP A 146 -3.41 10.45 4.57
C ASP A 146 -4.10 10.75 3.22
N GLN A 147 -4.23 12.03 2.88
CA GLN A 147 -4.71 12.47 1.58
C GLN A 147 -3.81 11.98 0.43
N ALA A 148 -2.49 12.18 0.55
CA ALA A 148 -1.55 11.72 -0.48
C ALA A 148 -1.54 10.20 -0.63
N ARG A 149 -1.80 9.46 0.46
CA ARG A 149 -1.95 8.00 0.44
C ARG A 149 -3.23 7.58 -0.30
N ALA A 150 -4.33 8.29 -0.10
CA ALA A 150 -5.58 8.05 -0.81
C ALA A 150 -5.41 8.29 -2.33
N ASP A 151 -4.81 9.42 -2.71
CA ASP A 151 -4.52 9.74 -4.11
C ASP A 151 -3.63 8.68 -4.77
N LYS A 152 -2.51 8.33 -4.12
CA LYS A 152 -1.60 7.27 -4.56
C LYS A 152 -2.34 5.95 -4.73
N GLY A 153 -3.22 5.61 -3.81
CA GLY A 153 -4.02 4.38 -3.85
C GLY A 153 -4.87 4.28 -5.12
N ILE A 154 -5.61 5.35 -5.46
CA ILE A 154 -6.48 5.37 -6.65
C ILE A 154 -5.66 5.35 -7.95
N ILE A 155 -4.56 6.09 -8.01
CA ILE A 155 -3.67 6.09 -9.20
C ILE A 155 -3.05 4.70 -9.40
N THR A 156 -2.56 4.09 -8.31
CA THR A 156 -2.00 2.74 -8.32
C THR A 156 -3.05 1.72 -8.78
N TRP A 157 -4.27 1.79 -8.22
CA TRP A 157 -5.38 0.93 -8.62
C TRP A 157 -5.68 1.05 -10.13
N GLY A 158 -5.84 2.27 -10.64
CA GLY A 158 -6.13 2.51 -12.05
C GLY A 158 -5.03 1.99 -12.97
N LEU A 159 -3.78 2.20 -12.60
CA LEU A 159 -2.62 1.66 -13.33
C LEU A 159 -2.60 0.12 -13.30
N ALA A 160 -2.81 -0.48 -12.13
CA ALA A 160 -2.85 -1.93 -11.96
C ALA A 160 -3.93 -2.55 -12.85
N THR A 161 -5.15 -2.02 -12.78
CA THR A 161 -6.29 -2.45 -13.61
C THR A 161 -6.01 -2.28 -15.10
N GLY A 162 -5.41 -1.16 -15.50
CA GLY A 162 -5.11 -0.92 -16.92
C GLY A 162 -4.09 -1.93 -17.47
N VAL A 163 -3.00 -2.16 -16.73
CA VAL A 163 -1.94 -3.12 -17.11
C VAL A 163 -2.47 -4.55 -17.10
N SER A 164 -3.18 -4.96 -16.06
CA SER A 164 -3.73 -6.31 -15.95
C SER A 164 -4.80 -6.58 -17.01
N THR A 165 -5.62 -5.58 -17.39
CA THR A 165 -6.58 -5.69 -18.51
C THR A 165 -5.86 -5.95 -19.83
N ALA A 166 -4.79 -5.20 -20.11
CA ALA A 166 -4.00 -5.40 -21.33
C ALA A 166 -3.32 -6.78 -21.34
N LEU A 167 -2.77 -7.22 -20.21
CA LEU A 167 -2.19 -8.56 -20.06
C LEU A 167 -3.25 -9.65 -20.27
N ALA A 168 -4.42 -9.51 -19.65
CA ALA A 168 -5.55 -10.44 -19.81
C ALA A 168 -6.00 -10.55 -21.27
N ALA A 169 -6.15 -9.42 -21.96
CA ALA A 169 -6.49 -9.40 -23.39
C ALA A 169 -5.42 -10.05 -24.26
N SER A 170 -4.14 -9.81 -23.97
CA SER A 170 -3.02 -10.37 -24.75
C SER A 170 -2.80 -11.87 -24.52
N GLY A 171 -3.02 -12.35 -23.29
CA GLY A 171 -2.78 -13.73 -22.88
C GLY A 171 -4.03 -14.62 -22.94
N GLY A 172 -5.20 -14.07 -23.28
CA GLY A 172 -6.46 -14.80 -23.24
C GLY A 172 -6.92 -15.16 -21.82
N PHE A 173 -6.41 -14.46 -20.80
CA PHE A 173 -6.72 -14.74 -19.40
C PHE A 173 -8.05 -14.04 -19.03
N TYR A 174 -9.16 -14.67 -19.41
CA TYR A 174 -10.50 -14.11 -19.29
C TYR A 174 -11.28 -14.81 -18.16
N LEU A 175 -11.42 -14.16 -17.01
CA LEU A 175 -11.96 -14.75 -15.79
C LEU A 175 -13.39 -15.28 -15.96
N LEU A 176 -14.28 -14.50 -16.58
CA LEU A 176 -15.67 -14.92 -16.73
C LEU A 176 -15.79 -16.12 -17.69
N ARG A 177 -14.97 -16.18 -18.76
CA ARG A 177 -14.90 -17.37 -19.63
C ARG A 177 -14.46 -18.59 -18.86
N MET A 178 -13.42 -18.45 -18.04
CA MET A 178 -12.87 -19.54 -17.22
C MET A 178 -13.86 -20.06 -16.18
N LEU A 179 -14.69 -19.18 -15.61
CA LEU A 179 -15.73 -19.54 -14.65
C LEU A 179 -17.02 -20.05 -15.31
N SER A 180 -17.16 -19.88 -16.63
CA SER A 180 -18.33 -20.36 -17.34
C SER A 180 -18.30 -21.88 -17.49
N ALA A 181 -19.47 -22.52 -17.39
CA ALA A 181 -19.59 -23.97 -17.59
C ALA A 181 -19.29 -24.42 -19.03
N THR A 182 -19.22 -23.48 -19.98
CA THR A 182 -18.95 -23.75 -21.41
C THR A 182 -17.89 -22.76 -21.96
N PRO A 183 -16.62 -22.89 -21.54
CA PRO A 183 -15.58 -21.90 -21.84
C PRO A 183 -15.33 -21.70 -23.34
N THR A 184 -15.59 -22.72 -24.16
CA THR A 184 -15.32 -22.73 -25.60
C THR A 184 -16.44 -22.13 -26.46
N THR A 185 -17.65 -21.97 -25.92
CA THR A 185 -18.83 -21.52 -26.68
C THR A 185 -19.49 -20.29 -26.05
N TRP A 186 -18.79 -19.59 -25.15
CA TRP A 186 -19.38 -18.49 -24.42
C TRP A 186 -19.36 -17.16 -25.20
N ASP A 187 -20.54 -16.76 -25.69
CA ASP A 187 -20.79 -15.51 -26.42
C ASP A 187 -21.44 -14.41 -25.56
N GLY A 188 -21.60 -14.63 -24.25
CA GLY A 188 -22.39 -13.73 -23.40
C GLY A 188 -21.75 -12.35 -23.15
N VAL A 189 -20.41 -12.26 -23.18
CA VAL A 189 -19.67 -11.01 -22.94
C VAL A 189 -18.52 -10.87 -23.93
N PRO A 190 -18.33 -9.70 -24.57
CA PRO A 190 -17.18 -9.44 -25.43
C PRO A 190 -15.84 -9.62 -24.70
N ALA A 191 -14.82 -10.13 -25.40
CA ALA A 191 -13.53 -10.48 -24.78
C ALA A 191 -12.83 -9.31 -24.08
N PHE A 192 -12.90 -8.11 -24.63
CA PHE A 192 -12.33 -6.93 -24.02
C PHE A 192 -13.02 -6.52 -22.70
N ILE A 193 -14.32 -6.82 -22.55
CA ILE A 193 -15.06 -6.58 -21.31
C ILE A 193 -14.67 -7.61 -20.25
N ASP A 194 -14.52 -8.89 -20.63
CA ASP A 194 -14.02 -9.90 -19.69
C ASP A 194 -12.58 -9.62 -19.25
N ALA A 195 -11.72 -9.16 -20.17
CA ALA A 195 -10.38 -8.69 -19.83
C ALA A 195 -10.41 -7.54 -18.81
N LEU A 196 -11.35 -6.60 -18.94
CA LEU A 196 -11.53 -5.51 -17.97
C LEU A 196 -11.97 -6.04 -16.60
N VAL A 197 -12.95 -6.95 -16.56
CA VAL A 197 -13.41 -7.56 -15.30
C VAL A 197 -12.25 -8.28 -14.61
N THR A 198 -11.49 -9.05 -15.38
CA THR A 198 -10.28 -9.73 -14.90
C THR A 198 -9.26 -8.73 -14.37
N GLY A 199 -9.03 -7.65 -15.11
CA GLY A 199 -8.11 -6.59 -14.73
C GLY A 199 -8.55 -5.84 -13.47
N LEU A 200 -9.85 -5.65 -13.25
CA LEU A 200 -10.42 -5.07 -12.04
C LEU A 200 -10.21 -5.98 -10.83
N VAL A 201 -10.47 -7.29 -10.96
CA VAL A 201 -10.22 -8.27 -9.90
C VAL A 201 -8.74 -8.25 -9.51
N ILE A 202 -7.83 -8.35 -10.49
CA ILE A 202 -6.38 -8.29 -10.25
C ILE A 202 -5.99 -6.94 -9.61
N GLY A 203 -6.49 -5.82 -10.15
CA GLY A 203 -6.20 -4.47 -9.65
C GLY A 203 -6.60 -4.28 -8.19
N SER A 204 -7.78 -4.79 -7.79
CA SER A 204 -8.22 -4.81 -6.39
C SER A 204 -7.42 -5.75 -5.49
N GLY A 205 -6.89 -6.84 -6.05
CA GLY A 205 -6.13 -7.86 -5.33
C GLY A 205 -4.71 -7.44 -4.93
N THR A 206 -4.15 -6.42 -5.58
CA THR A 206 -2.75 -5.98 -5.33
C THR A 206 -2.49 -5.59 -3.87
N LYS A 207 -3.46 -5.00 -3.17
CA LYS A 207 -3.28 -4.56 -1.78
C LYS A 207 -3.36 -5.71 -0.76
N PRO A 208 -4.37 -6.60 -0.78
CA PRO A 208 -4.35 -7.80 0.05
C PRO A 208 -3.12 -8.68 -0.17
N VAL A 209 -2.66 -8.85 -1.41
CA VAL A 209 -1.46 -9.64 -1.73
C VAL A 209 -0.21 -9.02 -1.12
N HIS A 210 -0.05 -7.69 -1.23
CA HIS A 210 1.04 -6.96 -0.60
C HIS A 210 1.07 -7.17 0.93
N ASP A 211 -0.09 -7.08 1.58
CA ASP A 211 -0.22 -7.24 3.04
C ASP A 211 0.11 -8.68 3.48
N LEU A 212 -0.28 -9.70 2.70
CA LEU A 212 0.06 -11.10 2.96
C LEU A 212 1.56 -11.36 2.85
N ILE A 213 2.21 -10.88 1.78
CA ILE A 213 3.66 -11.03 1.59
C ILE A 213 4.43 -10.36 2.73
N SER A 214 4.00 -9.15 3.13
CA SER A 214 4.64 -8.40 4.21
C SER A 214 4.55 -9.11 5.57
N ARG A 215 3.45 -9.83 5.84
CA ARG A 215 3.30 -10.63 7.07
C ARG A 215 4.05 -11.95 7.03
N ALA A 216 4.22 -12.53 5.85
CA ALA A 216 4.95 -13.78 5.66
C ALA A 216 6.47 -13.61 5.77
N GLN A 217 7.00 -12.39 5.60
CA GLN A 217 8.41 -12.09 5.80
C GLN A 217 8.73 -12.03 7.31
N PRO A 218 9.52 -12.97 7.87
CA PRO A 218 9.88 -12.95 9.27
C PRO A 218 10.78 -11.74 9.57
N ILE A 219 10.48 -11.03 10.67
CA ILE A 219 11.38 -9.99 11.20
C ILE A 219 12.68 -10.68 11.65
N PRO A 220 13.86 -10.25 11.17
CA PRO A 220 15.14 -10.79 11.63
C PRO A 220 15.22 -10.68 13.17
N LYS A 221 15.43 -11.82 13.84
CA LYS A 221 15.52 -11.91 15.30
C LYS A 221 16.94 -11.62 15.78
N ASP A 222 17.53 -10.49 15.38
CA ASP A 222 18.91 -10.18 15.73
C ASP A 222 19.00 -8.85 16.49
N GLU A 223 19.00 -8.96 17.82
CA GLU A 223 19.80 -8.23 18.83
C GLU A 223 19.02 -8.09 20.14
N LYS A 224 19.28 -9.02 21.07
CA LYS A 224 19.19 -8.81 22.51
C LYS A 224 20.59 -8.81 23.08
#